data_AF-A0AAW2QDT1-F1
#
_entry.id   AF-A0AAW2QDT1-F1
#
_cell.length_a   1.000
_cell.length_b   1.000
_cell.length_c   1.000
_cell.angle_alpha   90.00
_cell.angle_beta   90.00
_cell.angle_gamma   90.00
#
_symmetry.space_group_name_H-M   'P 1'
#
loop_
_entity.id
_entity.type
_entity.pdbx_description
1 polymer ?
#
loop_
_entity_poly.entity_id
_entity_poly.type
_entity_poly.pdbx_seq_one_letter_code
_entity_poly.pdbx_strand_id
1 'polypeptide(L)'
;MGSEEESAVKEPLDLIRLSLDERIYVKLRHDRELRGKLHAYDQHLNMILGDVEEIITTMEIDDETYEEIVRNTANTMTCLTYYPAGAGRRSIFSYTWS
;
A
#
# COMPACT_ATOMS: atom_id res chain seq x y z
N MET A 1 16.93 -26.83 -26.89
CA MET A 1 17.10 -25.57 -26.16
C MET A 1 15.79 -24.82 -26.22
N GLY A 2 15.06 -24.86 -25.11
CA GLY A 2 13.87 -24.08 -24.85
C GLY A 2 13.75 -24.10 -23.34
N SER A 3 14.35 -23.12 -22.68
CA SER A 3 14.31 -22.96 -21.23
C SER A 3 12.90 -22.54 -20.87
N GLU A 4 12.05 -23.53 -20.59
CA GLU A 4 10.82 -23.36 -19.84
C GLU A 4 11.19 -23.10 -18.39
N GLU A 5 11.82 -21.95 -18.11
CA GLU A 5 11.66 -21.29 -16.82
C GLU A 5 10.24 -20.68 -16.82
N GLU A 6 9.25 -21.57 -16.85
CA GLU A 6 7.91 -21.22 -16.41
C GLU A 6 8.08 -20.69 -15.00
N SER A 7 7.72 -19.43 -14.87
CA SER A 7 7.67 -18.63 -13.67
C SER A 7 6.65 -19.27 -12.73
N ALA A 8 7.04 -20.39 -12.12
CA ALA A 8 6.26 -21.07 -11.12
C ALA A 8 6.29 -20.18 -9.89
N VAL A 9 5.33 -19.26 -9.83
CA VAL A 9 4.91 -18.57 -8.63
C VAL A 9 4.45 -19.64 -7.65
N LYS A 10 5.39 -20.21 -6.88
CA LYS A 10 5.11 -21.30 -5.94
C LYS A 10 4.47 -20.78 -4.67
N GLU A 11 4.80 -19.54 -4.29
CA GLU A 11 4.24 -18.87 -3.12
C GLU A 11 3.77 -17.46 -3.46
N PRO A 12 2.72 -16.93 -2.80
CA PRO A 12 2.23 -15.56 -3.01
C PRO A 12 3.31 -14.49 -2.82
N LEU A 13 4.34 -14.78 -2.00
CA LEU A 13 5.47 -13.91 -1.75
C LEU A 13 6.44 -13.80 -2.93
N ASP A 14 6.49 -14.82 -3.81
CA ASP A 14 7.36 -14.79 -4.98
C ASP A 14 6.87 -13.77 -6.03
N LEU A 15 5.59 -13.43 -6.05
CA LEU A 15 5.08 -12.31 -6.86
C LEU A 15 5.59 -10.97 -6.36
N ILE A 16 5.58 -10.77 -5.04
CA ILE A 16 6.05 -9.52 -4.42
C ILE A 16 7.56 -9.34 -4.66
N ARG A 17 8.32 -10.43 -4.68
CA ARG A 17 9.74 -10.44 -5.07
C ARG A 17 9.98 -9.89 -6.45
N LEU A 18 9.13 -10.27 -7.42
CA LEU A 18 9.26 -9.81 -8.79
C LEU A 18 8.91 -8.32 -8.93
N SER A 19 8.06 -7.79 -8.06
CA SER A 19 7.67 -6.37 -8.03
C SER A 19 8.58 -5.48 -7.16
N LEU A 20 9.75 -5.97 -6.75
CA LEU A 20 10.79 -5.11 -6.14
C LEU A 20 11.22 -4.03 -7.15
N ASP A 21 11.35 -2.79 -6.67
CA ASP A 21 11.62 -1.59 -7.49
C ASP A 21 10.50 -1.20 -8.47
N GLU A 22 9.35 -1.88 -8.45
CA GLU A 22 8.16 -1.49 -9.22
C GLU A 22 7.19 -0.64 -8.40
N ARG A 23 6.30 0.08 -9.09
CA ARG A 23 5.18 0.77 -8.47
C ARG A 23 4.07 -0.23 -8.15
N ILE A 24 3.78 -0.37 -6.87
CA ILE A 24 2.71 -1.24 -6.38
C ILE A 24 1.50 -0.43 -5.91
N TYR A 25 0.34 -1.08 -5.93
CA TYR A 25 -0.90 -0.57 -5.37
C TYR A 25 -1.29 -1.43 -4.16
N VAL A 26 -1.46 -0.80 -3.00
CA VAL A 26 -1.81 -1.48 -1.75
C VAL A 26 -3.12 -0.91 -1.23
N LYS A 27 -4.18 -1.72 -1.25
CA LYS A 27 -5.46 -1.38 -0.62
C LYS A 27 -5.39 -1.71 0.87
N LEU A 28 -5.50 -0.69 1.70
CA LEU A 28 -5.56 -0.81 3.15
C LEU A 28 -7.01 -0.96 3.62
N ARG A 29 -7.17 -1.20 4.94
CA ARG A 29 -8.48 -1.14 5.60
C ARG A 29 -8.92 0.32 5.80
N HIS A 30 -10.23 0.55 5.81
CA HIS A 30 -10.88 1.87 5.95
C HIS A 30 -10.74 2.77 4.72
N ASP A 31 -10.91 2.21 3.51
CA ASP A 31 -10.95 2.98 2.25
C ASP A 31 -9.73 3.89 2.04
N ARG A 32 -8.59 3.38 2.51
CA ARG A 32 -7.27 3.95 2.30
C ARG A 32 -6.53 3.13 1.27
N GLU A 33 -5.89 3.81 0.34
CA GLU A 33 -5.12 3.21 -0.74
C GLU A 33 -3.74 3.83 -0.75
N LEU A 34 -2.71 3.04 -1.02
CA LEU A 34 -1.33 3.50 -1.15
C LEU A 34 -0.80 3.14 -2.52
N ARG A 35 -0.12 4.08 -3.16
CA ARG A 35 0.56 3.88 -4.44
C ARG A 35 2.00 4.31 -4.26
N GLY A 36 2.95 3.41 -4.42
CA GLY A 36 4.35 3.75 -4.16
C GLY A 36 5.31 2.74 -4.75
N LYS A 37 6.59 3.08 -4.78
CA LYS A 37 7.65 2.21 -5.26
C LYS A 37 8.06 1.24 -4.15
N LEU A 38 8.03 -0.06 -4.40
CA LEU A 38 8.43 -1.06 -3.40
C LEU A 38 9.95 -1.16 -3.31
N HIS A 39 10.54 -0.64 -2.23
CA HIS A 39 11.99 -0.69 -2.01
C HIS A 39 12.42 -1.97 -1.30
N ALA A 40 11.64 -2.44 -0.34
CA ALA A 40 11.93 -3.65 0.42
C ALA A 40 10.66 -4.25 0.99
N TYR A 41 10.69 -5.56 1.25
CA TYR A 41 9.65 -6.25 2.00
C TYR A 41 10.27 -7.38 2.84
N ASP A 42 9.52 -7.92 3.81
CA ASP A 42 9.93 -9.09 4.58
C ASP A 42 8.87 -10.22 4.59
N GLN A 43 9.18 -11.33 5.27
CA GLN A 43 8.28 -12.48 5.42
C GLN A 43 6.96 -12.16 6.15
N HIS A 44 6.91 -11.05 6.90
CA HIS A 44 5.71 -10.59 7.58
C HIS A 44 4.89 -9.63 6.70
N LEU A 45 5.28 -9.39 5.44
CA LEU A 45 4.68 -8.35 4.59
C LEU A 45 4.86 -6.95 5.16
N ASN A 46 5.89 -6.73 5.99
CA ASN A 46 6.33 -5.36 6.23
C ASN A 46 6.90 -4.83 4.92
N MET A 47 6.48 -3.65 4.50
CA MET A 47 6.89 -3.06 3.22
C MET A 47 7.51 -1.69 3.44
N ILE A 48 8.60 -1.41 2.74
CA ILE A 48 9.19 -0.08 2.62
C ILE A 48 8.82 0.46 1.25
N LEU A 49 8.02 1.52 1.23
CA LEU A 49 7.59 2.18 0.01
C LEU A 49 8.24 3.57 -0.08
N GLY A 50 8.78 3.89 -1.25
CA GLY A 50 9.25 5.23 -1.62
C GLY A 50 8.23 5.94 -2.51
N ASP A 51 8.25 7.28 -2.50
CA ASP A 51 7.39 8.15 -3.33
C ASP A 51 5.92 7.73 -3.27
N VAL A 52 5.40 7.64 -2.05
CA VAL A 52 4.08 7.08 -1.76
C VAL A 52 3.01 8.14 -1.87
N GLU A 53 1.98 7.86 -2.63
CA GLU A 53 0.72 8.59 -2.67
C GLU A 53 -0.32 7.80 -1.87
N GLU A 54 -0.75 8.38 -0.75
CA GLU A 54 -1.88 7.89 0.03
C GLU A 54 -3.17 8.54 -0.47
N ILE A 55 -4.17 7.73 -0.79
CA ILE A 55 -5.50 8.17 -1.19
C ILE A 55 -6.49 7.73 -0.11
N ILE A 56 -7.22 8.69 0.46
CA ILE A 56 -8.26 8.46 1.46
C ILE A 56 -9.59 8.87 0.84
N THR A 57 -10.52 7.92 0.71
CA THR A 57 -11.87 8.17 0.24
C THR A 57 -12.82 8.29 1.42
N THR A 58 -13.38 9.48 1.64
CA THR A 58 -14.43 9.71 2.66
C THR A 58 -15.75 9.99 1.96
N MET A 59 -16.80 9.30 2.42
CA MET A 59 -18.19 9.60 2.05
C MET A 59 -18.78 10.49 3.14
N GLU A 60 -19.08 11.73 2.79
CA GLU A 60 -19.76 12.70 3.65
C GLU A 60 -21.18 12.92 3.08
N ILE A 61 -22.19 12.89 3.95
CA ILE A 61 -23.56 13.28 3.58
C ILE A 61 -23.71 14.73 4.00
N ASP A 62 -24.15 15.58 3.08
CA ASP A 62 -24.46 16.97 3.41
C ASP A 62 -25.78 17.04 4.20
N ASP A 63 -25.73 17.60 5.41
CA ASP A 63 -26.86 17.63 6.34
C ASP A 63 -28.03 18.52 5.85
N GLU A 64 -27.80 19.42 4.88
CA GLU A 64 -28.81 20.33 4.34
C GLU A 64 -29.46 19.80 3.05
N THR A 65 -28.66 19.19 2.17
CA THR A 65 -29.07 18.76 0.83
C THR A 65 -29.24 17.25 0.70
N TYR A 66 -28.80 16.46 1.68
CA TYR A 66 -28.76 14.99 1.66
C TYR A 66 -27.98 14.41 0.46
N GLU A 67 -27.10 15.20 -0.17
CA GLU A 67 -26.26 14.73 -1.26
C GLU A 67 -25.07 13.93 -0.71
N GLU A 68 -24.72 12.84 -1.39
CA GLU A 68 -23.50 12.06 -1.11
C GLU A 68 -22.29 12.75 -1.74
N ILE A 69 -21.43 13.33 -0.91
CA ILE A 69 -20.18 13.95 -1.33
C ILE A 69 -19.05 12.94 -1.15
N VAL A 70 -18.47 12.49 -2.26
CA VAL A 70 -17.25 11.68 -2.25
C VAL A 70 -16.04 12.61 -2.23
N ARG A 71 -15.33 12.66 -1.11
CA ARG A 71 -14.08 13.42 -0.98
C ARG A 71 -12.89 12.46 -1.07
N ASN A 72 -12.03 12.70 -2.05
CA ASN A 72 -10.74 12.02 -2.17
C ASN A 72 -9.63 12.95 -1.69
N THR A 73 -8.93 12.56 -0.64
CA THR A 73 -7.74 13.27 -0.15
C THR A 73 -6.50 12.51 -0.57
N ALA A 74 -5.57 13.16 -1.27
CA ALA A 74 -4.30 12.58 -1.68
C ALA A 74 -3.13 13.21 -0.90
N ASN A 75 -2.39 12.40 -0.15
CA ASN A 75 -1.19 12.82 0.59
C ASN A 75 0.06 12.19 -0.04
N THR A 76 1.08 12.99 -0.34
CA THR A 76 2.36 12.49 -0.83
C THR A 76 3.37 12.36 0.29
N MET A 77 4.07 11.23 0.36
CA MET A 77 5.04 10.91 1.39
C MET A 77 6.32 10.35 0.77
N THR A 78 7.46 10.84 1.25
CA THR A 78 8.78 10.43 0.74
C THR A 78 9.08 8.96 1.05
N CYS A 79 8.70 8.48 2.24
CA CYS A 79 8.96 7.11 2.69
C CYS A 79 7.86 6.63 3.65
N LEU A 80 7.41 5.39 3.45
CA LEU A 80 6.42 4.73 4.29
C LEU A 80 6.88 3.33 4.67
N THR A 81 6.83 3.00 5.95
CA THR A 81 6.96 1.62 6.43
C THR A 81 5.58 1.09 6.84
N TYR A 82 5.17 -0.01 6.23
CA TYR A 82 3.93 -0.71 6.55
C TYR A 82 4.20 -1.91 7.45
N TYR A 83 3.31 -2.14 8.44
CA TYR A 83 3.30 -3.32 9.30
C TYR A 83 1.89 -3.94 9.33
N PRO A 84 1.73 -5.26 9.12
CA PRO A 84 0.43 -5.90 9.19
C PRO A 84 -0.11 -5.88 10.63
N ALA A 85 -1.44 -5.78 10.75
CA ALA A 85 -2.12 -5.86 12.04
C ALA A 85 -1.93 -7.27 12.65
N GLY A 86 -1.06 -7.38 13.64
CA GLY A 86 -0.70 -8.64 14.31
C GLY A 86 0.50 -8.51 15.24
N ALA A 87 1.37 -7.54 14.99
CA ALA A 87 2.61 -7.32 15.76
C ALA A 87 2.42 -6.60 17.12
N GLY A 88 1.24 -6.63 17.74
CA GLY A 88 0.95 -5.96 19.03
C GLY A 88 1.06 -4.43 19.01
N ARG A 89 1.43 -3.84 17.87
CA ARG A 89 1.40 -2.42 17.58
C ARG A 89 0.19 -2.19 16.69
N ARG A 90 -0.71 -1.27 17.06
CA ARG A 90 -1.67 -0.66 16.10
C ARG A 90 -0.90 -0.40 14.81
N SER A 91 -1.44 -0.71 13.63
CA SER A 91 -0.78 -0.52 12.34
C SER A 91 -0.17 0.88 12.25
N ILE A 92 1.08 1.03 12.70
CA ILE A 92 1.79 2.30 12.84
C ILE A 92 2.53 2.45 11.54
N PHE A 93 1.99 3.31 10.69
CA PHE A 93 2.74 3.93 9.63
C PHE A 93 3.75 4.86 10.31
N SER A 94 5.04 4.52 10.33
CA SER A 94 6.06 5.46 10.81
C SER A 94 6.44 6.36 9.64
N TYR A 95 5.91 7.58 9.62
CA TYR A 95 6.29 8.59 8.64
C TYR A 95 7.60 9.23 9.09
N THR A 96 8.71 8.97 8.38
CA THR A 96 9.92 9.77 8.53
C THR A 96 9.73 11.05 7.71
N TRP A 97 9.21 12.10 8.34
CA TRP A 97 9.32 13.45 7.81
C TRP A 97 10.77 13.90 7.95
N SER A 98 11.38 14.37 6.86
CA SER A 98 12.66 15.07 6.89
C SER A 98 12.49 16.54 6.64
#